data_AF-A0A955S2B7-F1
#
_entry.id   AF-A0A955S2B7-F1
#
_cell.length_a   1.000
_cell.length_b   1.000
_cell.length_c   1.000
_cell.angle_alpha   90.00
_cell.angle_beta   90.00
_cell.angle_gamma   90.00
#
_symmetry.space_group_name_H-M   'P 1'
#
loop_
_entity.id
_entity.type
_entity.pdbx_description
1 polymer ?
#
loop_
_entity_poly.entity_id
_entity_poly.type
_entity_poly.pdbx_seq_one_letter_code
_entity_poly.pdbx_strand_id
1 'polypeptide(L)'
;MDFGPTRAVSAHTNMEHSPLNLTMEDGRRALGVHVLEKGHRLRQKYGHFIDMQVLAEILRDEEFVRYPTRISFDSGRIDAGFFGVAEKVGADAADGFIIYIHDHFQRRTGDVPALVLYLLVAVNYGDFASGNEAEEFASAALGMDKDYYYNYLCGLVDVIPAKEG
;
A
#
# COMPACT_ATOMS: atom_id res chain seq x y z
N MET A 1 77.04 -26.77 2.93
CA MET A 1 76.28 -25.92 3.86
C MET A 1 75.66 -24.83 2.98
N ASP A 2 74.57 -25.03 2.25
CA ASP A 2 73.26 -25.63 2.52
C ASP A 2 72.58 -25.08 3.78
N PHE A 3 71.57 -24.24 3.57
CA PHE A 3 70.31 -24.21 4.30
C PHE A 3 69.22 -23.71 3.35
N GLY A 4 68.25 -24.59 3.11
CA GLY A 4 67.17 -24.44 2.13
C GLY A 4 66.05 -23.45 2.49
N PRO A 5 64.96 -23.44 1.70
CA PRO A 5 63.85 -22.53 1.88
C PRO A 5 62.86 -23.08 2.93
N THR A 6 62.06 -22.19 3.54
CA THR A 6 60.66 -22.38 4.00
C THR A 6 60.39 -21.54 5.26
N ARG A 7 59.51 -20.54 5.16
CA ARG A 7 58.32 -20.46 6.03
C ARG A 7 57.33 -19.40 5.55
N ALA A 8 56.08 -19.85 5.51
CA ALA A 8 54.89 -19.10 5.15
C ALA A 8 54.67 -17.87 6.03
N VAL A 9 54.19 -16.79 5.43
CA VAL A 9 53.56 -15.68 6.16
C VAL A 9 52.11 -15.61 5.69
N SER A 10 51.24 -16.33 6.40
CA SER A 10 49.79 -16.07 6.38
C SER A 10 49.50 -15.06 7.48
N ALA A 11 49.15 -13.83 7.10
CA ALA A 11 48.54 -12.83 7.98
C ALA A 11 47.26 -12.35 7.28
N HIS A 12 46.16 -13.06 7.54
CA HIS A 12 45.03 -12.56 8.33
C HIS A 12 44.22 -11.47 7.60
N THR A 13 43.37 -11.94 6.68
CA THR A 13 42.13 -11.24 6.34
C THR A 13 41.21 -11.27 7.55
N ASN A 14 41.14 -10.19 8.32
CA ASN A 14 39.98 -9.90 9.15
C ASN A 14 39.28 -8.68 8.55
N MET A 15 38.51 -8.91 7.48
CA MET A 15 37.36 -8.06 7.24
C MET A 15 36.30 -8.53 8.22
N GLU A 16 36.10 -7.78 9.30
CA GLU A 16 34.90 -7.89 10.11
C GLU A 16 33.70 -7.60 9.20
N HIS A 17 33.08 -8.66 8.68
CA HIS A 17 31.74 -8.58 8.14
C HIS A 17 30.80 -8.32 9.32
N SER A 18 30.58 -7.05 9.64
CA SER A 18 29.42 -6.67 10.44
C SER A 18 28.17 -7.12 9.70
N PRO A 19 27.32 -7.97 10.31
CA PRO A 19 26.05 -8.34 9.70
C PRO A 19 25.22 -7.07 9.51
N LEU A 20 24.65 -6.91 8.31
CA LEU A 20 23.72 -5.84 7.95
C LEU A 20 22.64 -5.70 9.04
N ASN A 21 22.81 -4.75 9.94
CA ASN A 21 21.73 -4.27 10.78
C ASN A 21 20.80 -3.47 9.87
N LEU A 22 19.93 -4.17 9.16
CA LEU A 22 18.78 -3.58 8.47
C LEU A 22 18.00 -2.78 9.52
N THR A 23 18.07 -1.46 9.44
CA THR A 23 17.38 -0.60 10.38
C THR A 23 15.89 -0.55 10.01
N MET A 24 15.03 -0.22 10.98
CA MET A 24 13.61 0.04 10.69
C MET A 24 13.44 1.14 9.62
N GLU A 25 14.38 2.08 9.56
CA GLU A 25 14.39 3.15 8.55
C GLU A 25 14.65 2.60 7.14
N ASP A 26 15.58 1.66 6.99
CA ASP A 26 15.82 0.97 5.71
C ASP A 26 14.60 0.16 5.27
N GLY A 27 13.91 -0.48 6.23
CA GLY A 27 12.66 -1.19 5.98
C GLY A 27 11.54 -0.29 5.47
N ARG A 28 11.36 0.89 6.09
CA ARG A 28 10.36 1.88 5.65
C ARG A 28 10.67 2.47 4.28
N ARG A 29 11.94 2.80 4.01
CA ARG A 29 12.36 3.27 2.68
C ARG A 29 12.13 2.21 1.60
N ALA A 30 12.48 0.96 1.88
CA ALA A 30 12.24 -0.14 0.94
C ALA A 30 10.74 -0.35 0.66
N LEU A 31 9.89 -0.22 1.69
CA LEU A 31 8.44 -0.29 1.51
C LEU A 31 7.92 0.86 0.63
N GLY A 32 8.32 2.10 0.90
CA GLY A 32 7.93 3.28 0.11
C GLY A 32 8.24 3.12 -1.39
N VAL A 33 9.49 2.74 -1.71
CA VAL A 33 9.89 2.46 -3.11
C VAL A 33 9.03 1.36 -3.72
N HIS A 34 8.81 0.27 -2.98
CA HIS A 34 8.04 -0.87 -3.46
C HIS A 34 6.57 -0.51 -3.72
N VAL A 35 5.90 0.23 -2.83
CA VAL A 35 4.49 0.62 -3.03
C VAL A 35 4.33 1.58 -4.20
N LEU A 36 5.28 2.50 -4.39
CA LEU A 36 5.28 3.43 -5.51
C LEU A 36 5.43 2.69 -6.85
N GLU A 37 6.40 1.79 -6.95
CA GLU A 37 6.61 0.94 -8.13
C GLU A 37 5.37 0.08 -8.43
N LYS A 38 4.74 -0.48 -7.39
CA LYS A 38 3.51 -1.25 -7.52
C LYS A 38 2.35 -0.41 -8.07
N GLY A 39 2.21 0.83 -7.62
CA GLY A 39 1.23 1.79 -8.15
C GLY A 39 1.46 2.07 -9.63
N HIS A 40 2.70 2.35 -10.04
CA HIS A 40 3.03 2.55 -11.45
C HIS A 40 2.75 1.32 -12.32
N ARG A 41 3.08 0.12 -11.85
CA ARG A 41 2.76 -1.14 -12.55
C ARG A 41 1.26 -1.34 -12.70
N LEU A 42 0.48 -1.01 -11.66
CA LEU A 42 -0.98 -1.09 -11.70
C LEU A 42 -1.52 -0.20 -12.82
N ARG A 43 -1.05 1.05 -12.87
CA ARG A 43 -1.41 2.00 -13.92
C ARG A 43 -1.02 1.50 -15.32
N GLN A 44 0.18 0.95 -15.47
CA GLN A 44 0.64 0.41 -16.75
C GLN A 44 -0.25 -0.74 -17.24
N LYS A 45 -0.74 -1.59 -16.32
CA LYS A 45 -1.60 -2.74 -16.64
C LYS A 45 -3.04 -2.34 -16.94
N TYR A 46 -3.62 -1.48 -16.11
CA TYR A 46 -5.06 -1.15 -16.14
C TYR A 46 -5.40 0.17 -16.87
N GLY A 47 -4.38 0.94 -17.25
CA GLY A 47 -4.53 2.16 -18.03
C GLY A 47 -4.78 3.42 -17.19
N HIS A 48 -5.13 4.50 -17.88
CA HIS A 48 -5.22 5.84 -17.29
C HIS A 48 -6.48 6.10 -16.48
N PHE A 49 -7.57 5.40 -16.81
CA PHE A 49 -8.89 5.61 -16.23
C PHE A 49 -9.32 4.34 -15.50
N ILE A 50 -9.38 4.42 -14.17
CA ILE A 50 -9.87 3.34 -13.32
C ILE A 50 -11.28 3.72 -12.91
N ASP A 51 -12.28 3.10 -13.50
CA ASP A 51 -13.67 3.18 -13.04
C ASP A 51 -14.01 2.01 -12.11
N MET A 52 -15.29 1.87 -11.73
CA MET A 52 -15.73 0.77 -10.87
C MET A 52 -15.53 -0.62 -11.47
N GLN A 53 -15.61 -0.76 -12.80
CA GLN A 53 -15.41 -2.05 -13.46
C GLN A 53 -13.94 -2.43 -13.40
N VAL A 54 -13.05 -1.52 -13.80
CA VAL A 54 -11.60 -1.71 -13.73
C VAL A 54 -11.16 -1.92 -12.29
N LEU A 55 -11.70 -1.15 -11.34
CA LEU A 55 -11.43 -1.34 -9.92
C LEU A 55 -11.81 -2.73 -9.43
N ALA A 56 -12.96 -3.27 -9.86
CA ALA A 56 -13.35 -4.63 -9.51
C ALA A 56 -12.43 -5.70 -10.12
N GLU A 57 -11.83 -5.45 -11.29
CA GLU A 57 -10.81 -6.31 -11.87
C GLU A 57 -9.51 -6.26 -11.05
N ILE A 58 -9.03 -5.06 -10.72
CA ILE A 58 -7.87 -4.83 -9.85
C ILE A 58 -8.04 -5.60 -8.53
N LEU A 59 -9.21 -5.52 -7.88
CA LEU A 59 -9.47 -6.15 -6.60
C LEU A 59 -9.42 -7.69 -6.60
N ARG A 60 -9.42 -8.31 -7.79
CA ARG A 60 -9.28 -9.76 -7.98
C ARG A 60 -7.89 -10.18 -8.44
N ASP A 61 -7.02 -9.22 -8.74
CA ASP A 61 -5.71 -9.47 -9.28
C ASP A 61 -4.68 -9.64 -8.17
N GLU A 62 -4.27 -10.88 -7.94
CA GLU A 62 -3.31 -11.25 -6.90
C GLU A 62 -1.92 -10.62 -7.09
N GLU A 63 -1.60 -10.13 -8.29
CA GLU A 63 -0.39 -9.33 -8.52
C GLU A 63 -0.44 -8.00 -7.74
N PHE A 64 -1.63 -7.42 -7.59
CA PHE A 64 -1.84 -6.12 -6.94
C PHE A 64 -2.50 -6.23 -5.56
N VAL A 65 -3.15 -7.34 -5.26
CA VAL A 65 -4.02 -7.50 -4.09
C VAL A 65 -3.66 -8.79 -3.35
N ARG A 66 -3.06 -8.63 -2.16
CA ARG A 66 -2.48 -9.75 -1.41
C ARG A 66 -3.52 -10.74 -0.88
N TYR A 67 -4.72 -10.26 -0.58
CA TYR A 67 -5.80 -11.05 -0.01
C TYR A 67 -7.11 -10.76 -0.75
N PRO A 68 -8.01 -11.75 -0.93
CA PRO A 68 -9.28 -11.54 -1.60
C PRO A 68 -10.02 -10.32 -1.06
N THR A 69 -10.38 -9.35 -1.91
CA THR A 69 -10.93 -8.06 -1.46
C THR A 69 -12.20 -7.69 -2.21
N ARG A 70 -13.19 -7.15 -1.50
CA ARG A 70 -14.42 -6.60 -2.08
C ARG A 70 -14.78 -5.25 -1.46
N ILE A 71 -15.62 -4.49 -2.15
CA ILE A 71 -16.11 -3.18 -1.68
C ILE A 71 -17.53 -3.32 -1.14
N SER A 72 -17.86 -2.57 -0.09
CA SER A 72 -19.22 -2.36 0.39
C SER A 72 -19.43 -0.89 0.75
N PHE A 73 -20.64 -0.36 0.51
CA PHE A 73 -21.01 0.99 0.94
C PHE A 73 -21.82 0.90 2.23
N ASP A 74 -21.23 1.26 3.36
CA ASP A 74 -21.86 1.16 4.68
C ASP A 74 -21.18 2.10 5.69
N SER A 75 -21.80 3.26 5.92
CA SER A 75 -21.34 4.26 6.90
C SER A 75 -21.50 3.78 8.36
N GLY A 76 -22.30 2.74 8.61
CA GLY A 76 -22.48 2.13 9.92
C GLY A 76 -21.23 1.41 10.42
N ARG A 77 -20.36 0.95 9.51
CA ARG A 77 -19.09 0.28 9.80
C ARG A 77 -17.91 1.24 9.96
N ILE A 78 -18.12 2.53 9.70
CA ILE A 78 -17.06 3.53 9.63
C ILE A 78 -17.19 4.48 10.82
N ASP A 79 -16.07 4.71 11.49
CA ASP A 79 -15.98 5.67 12.58
C ASP A 79 -16.15 7.11 12.06
N ALA A 80 -16.69 7.99 12.91
CA ALA A 80 -16.88 9.39 12.56
C ALA A 80 -15.53 10.05 12.20
N GLY A 81 -15.52 10.82 11.11
CA GLY A 81 -14.32 11.47 10.59
C GLY A 81 -13.49 10.63 9.60
N PHE A 82 -13.88 9.39 9.33
CA PHE A 82 -13.27 8.55 8.31
C PHE A 82 -14.18 8.39 7.08
N PHE A 83 -13.58 8.19 5.91
CA PHE A 83 -14.31 7.91 4.66
C PHE A 83 -14.49 6.41 4.37
N GLY A 84 -13.74 5.56 5.07
CA GLY A 84 -13.73 4.14 4.85
C GLY A 84 -12.77 3.39 5.76
N VAL A 85 -12.90 2.07 5.77
CA VAL A 85 -12.08 1.15 6.55
C VAL A 85 -11.93 -0.18 5.81
N ALA A 86 -10.78 -0.82 5.92
CA ALA A 86 -10.57 -2.19 5.46
C ALA A 86 -10.67 -3.15 6.65
N GLU A 87 -11.63 -4.06 6.62
CA GLU A 87 -11.85 -5.06 7.68
C GLU A 87 -11.61 -6.48 7.16
N LYS A 88 -11.03 -7.34 7.99
CA LYS A 88 -10.93 -8.78 7.71
C LYS A 88 -12.32 -9.43 7.76
N VAL A 89 -12.58 -10.37 6.87
CA VAL A 89 -13.83 -11.16 6.86
C VAL A 89 -13.84 -12.18 8.01
N GLY A 90 -12.69 -12.75 8.34
CA GLY A 90 -12.52 -13.77 9.37
C GLY A 90 -11.31 -13.50 10.27
N ALA A 91 -10.88 -14.54 10.99
CA ALA A 91 -9.73 -14.44 11.89
C ALA A 91 -8.42 -14.30 11.10
N ASP A 92 -8.34 -14.96 9.94
CA ASP A 92 -7.15 -14.99 9.10
C ASP A 92 -7.29 -14.02 7.93
N ALA A 93 -6.18 -13.36 7.56
CA ALA A 93 -6.16 -12.47 6.40
C ALA A 93 -6.49 -13.20 5.08
N ALA A 94 -6.24 -14.51 5.03
CA ALA A 94 -6.57 -15.38 3.91
C ALA A 94 -8.09 -15.51 3.67
N ASP A 95 -8.92 -15.26 4.70
CA ASP A 95 -10.39 -15.24 4.57
C ASP A 95 -10.87 -14.02 3.75
N GLY A 96 -9.97 -13.06 3.52
CA GLY A 96 -10.20 -11.87 2.70
C GLY A 96 -10.60 -10.63 3.51
N PHE A 97 -10.84 -9.55 2.78
CA PHE A 97 -11.14 -8.24 3.30
C PHE A 97 -12.37 -7.63 2.65
N ILE A 98 -13.07 -6.78 3.42
CA ILE A 98 -14.08 -5.86 2.91
C ILE A 98 -13.55 -4.45 3.12
N ILE A 99 -13.45 -3.69 2.03
CA ILE A 99 -13.24 -2.26 2.09
C ILE A 99 -14.63 -1.61 2.17
N TYR A 100 -14.99 -1.13 3.35
CA TYR A 100 -16.17 -0.31 3.56
C TYR A 100 -15.87 1.13 3.17
N ILE A 101 -16.71 1.70 2.32
CA ILE A 101 -16.69 3.09 1.90
C ILE A 101 -17.97 3.77 2.39
N HIS A 102 -17.89 5.05 2.75
CA HIS A 102 -19.06 5.80 3.18
C HIS A 102 -20.14 5.81 2.09
N ASP A 103 -21.39 5.60 2.49
CA ASP A 103 -22.58 5.54 1.60
C ASP A 103 -22.77 6.80 0.72
N HIS A 104 -22.30 7.96 1.16
CA HIS A 104 -22.19 9.21 0.40
C HIS A 104 -21.57 9.02 -1.00
N PHE A 105 -20.64 8.07 -1.13
CA PHE A 105 -19.97 7.79 -2.40
C PHE A 105 -20.69 6.75 -3.28
N GLN A 106 -21.81 6.18 -2.83
CA GLN A 106 -22.53 5.12 -3.56
C GLN A 106 -22.99 5.59 -4.96
N ARG A 107 -23.29 6.89 -5.13
CA ARG A 107 -23.65 7.50 -6.42
C ARG A 107 -22.49 8.28 -7.07
N ARG A 108 -21.34 8.34 -6.41
CA ARG A 108 -20.14 9.08 -6.85
C ARG A 108 -19.06 8.09 -7.29
N THR A 109 -19.43 7.18 -8.18
CA THR A 109 -18.60 6.03 -8.57
C THR A 109 -17.26 6.41 -9.20
N GLY A 110 -17.12 7.63 -9.73
CA GLY A 110 -15.84 8.16 -10.23
C GLY A 110 -14.83 8.50 -9.14
N ASP A 111 -15.29 8.73 -7.90
CA ASP A 111 -14.44 9.12 -6.78
C ASP A 111 -13.94 7.91 -5.99
N VAL A 112 -14.69 6.80 -6.04
CA VAL A 112 -14.45 5.55 -5.29
C VAL A 112 -13.05 4.95 -5.53
N PRO A 113 -12.50 4.92 -6.76
CA PRO A 113 -11.15 4.41 -7.00
C PRO A 113 -10.07 5.06 -6.15
N ALA A 114 -10.12 6.38 -5.94
CA ALA A 114 -9.17 7.07 -5.07
C ALA A 114 -9.27 6.58 -3.62
N LEU A 115 -10.49 6.51 -3.09
CA LEU A 115 -10.73 6.05 -1.72
C LEU A 115 -10.28 4.61 -1.51
N VAL A 116 -10.62 3.73 -2.45
CA VAL A 116 -10.34 2.29 -2.34
C VAL A 116 -8.85 2.00 -2.51
N LEU A 117 -8.17 2.65 -3.46
CA LEU A 117 -6.73 2.44 -3.67
C LEU A 117 -5.91 2.91 -2.46
N TYR A 118 -6.34 3.97 -1.76
CA TYR A 118 -5.74 4.37 -0.49
C TYR A 118 -5.82 3.24 0.56
N LEU A 119 -7.02 2.68 0.75
CA LEU A 119 -7.26 1.63 1.75
C LEU A 119 -6.66 0.27 1.36
N LEU A 120 -6.44 0.03 0.06
CA LEU A 120 -5.86 -1.22 -0.43
C LEU A 120 -4.43 -1.46 0.06
N VAL A 121 -3.68 -0.40 0.38
CA VAL A 121 -2.33 -0.53 0.96
C VAL A 121 -2.39 -1.20 2.33
N ALA A 122 -3.40 -0.88 3.17
CA ALA A 122 -3.59 -1.54 4.46
C ALA A 122 -3.92 -3.04 4.28
N VAL A 123 -4.67 -3.41 3.24
CA VAL A 123 -4.92 -4.83 2.91
C VAL A 123 -3.61 -5.54 2.54
N ASN A 124 -2.76 -4.90 1.75
CA ASN A 124 -1.53 -5.52 1.24
C ASN A 124 -0.43 -5.63 2.31
N TYR A 125 -0.31 -4.64 3.18
CA TYR A 125 0.85 -4.47 4.04
C TYR A 125 0.50 -4.40 5.53
N GLY A 126 -0.78 -4.34 5.91
CA GLY A 126 -1.21 -4.25 7.31
C GLY A 126 -0.59 -3.03 8.02
N ASP A 127 -0.24 -3.21 9.28
CA ASP A 127 0.31 -2.17 10.16
C ASP A 127 1.68 -1.63 9.73
N PHE A 128 2.33 -2.24 8.74
CA PHE A 128 3.58 -1.72 8.18
C PHE A 128 3.38 -0.51 7.28
N ALA A 129 2.17 -0.32 6.74
CA ALA A 129 1.84 0.84 5.91
C ALA A 129 1.29 1.99 6.76
N SER A 130 1.67 3.20 6.38
CA SER A 130 1.09 4.44 6.88
C SER A 130 0.32 5.17 5.78
N GLY A 131 -0.25 6.33 6.12
CA GLY A 131 -0.89 7.20 5.12
C GLY A 131 0.07 7.60 3.99
N ASN A 132 1.37 7.74 4.29
CA ASN A 132 2.36 8.09 3.29
C ASN A 132 2.46 7.04 2.17
N GLU A 133 2.55 5.75 2.53
CA GLU A 133 2.59 4.65 1.55
C GLU A 133 1.25 4.51 0.81
N ALA A 134 0.13 4.81 1.48
CA ALA A 134 -1.20 4.82 0.87
C ALA A 134 -1.33 5.90 -0.23
N GLU A 135 -0.85 7.11 0.06
CA GLU A 135 -0.81 8.22 -0.90
C GLU A 135 0.12 7.93 -2.07
N GLU A 136 1.33 7.41 -1.82
CA GLU A 136 2.30 7.05 -2.86
C GLU A 136 1.73 6.01 -3.83
N PHE A 137 1.14 4.95 -3.30
CA PHE A 137 0.53 3.92 -4.12
C PHE A 137 -0.65 4.45 -4.94
N ALA A 138 -1.61 5.12 -4.29
CA ALA A 138 -2.86 5.53 -4.92
C ALA A 138 -2.63 6.65 -5.96
N SER A 139 -1.79 7.64 -5.64
CA SER A 139 -1.42 8.70 -6.59
C SER A 139 -0.71 8.12 -7.82
N ALA A 140 0.24 7.20 -7.63
CA ALA A 140 0.94 6.55 -8.74
C ALA A 140 0.02 5.67 -9.61
N ALA A 141 -0.91 4.93 -9.00
CA ALA A 141 -1.90 4.12 -9.71
C ALA A 141 -2.85 5.00 -10.55
N LEU A 142 -3.27 6.14 -10.02
CA LEU A 142 -4.14 7.09 -10.71
C LEU A 142 -3.37 8.04 -11.64
N GLY A 143 -2.03 8.02 -11.59
CA GLY A 143 -1.14 8.92 -12.31
C GLY A 143 -1.37 10.38 -11.97
N MET A 144 -1.63 10.64 -10.70
CA MET A 144 -1.73 11.97 -10.12
C MET A 144 -0.41 12.31 -9.44
N ASP A 145 -0.11 13.60 -9.37
CA ASP A 145 0.86 14.09 -8.40
C ASP A 145 0.38 13.76 -6.96
N LYS A 146 1.30 13.46 -6.05
CA LYS A 146 0.97 13.03 -4.70
C LYS A 146 0.26 14.13 -3.90
N ASP A 147 0.74 15.36 -3.98
CA ASP A 147 0.14 16.50 -3.27
C ASP A 147 -1.24 16.82 -3.86
N TYR A 148 -1.37 16.74 -5.18
CA TYR A 148 -2.67 16.86 -5.83
C TYR A 148 -3.65 15.77 -5.35
N TYR A 149 -3.20 14.51 -5.31
CA TYR A 149 -3.99 13.39 -4.82
C TYR A 149 -4.43 13.57 -3.36
N TYR A 150 -3.52 14.00 -2.49
CA TYR A 150 -3.82 14.28 -1.09
C TYR A 150 -4.92 15.35 -0.96
N ASN A 151 -4.77 16.48 -1.65
CA ASN A 151 -5.76 17.56 -1.62
C ASN A 151 -7.11 17.11 -2.19
N TYR A 152 -7.09 16.32 -3.27
CA TYR A 152 -8.30 15.72 -3.82
C TYR A 152 -9.00 14.82 -2.79
N LEU A 153 -8.25 13.94 -2.11
CA LEU A 153 -8.77 13.06 -1.07
C LEU A 153 -9.36 13.86 0.10
N CYS A 154 -8.65 14.87 0.61
CA CYS A 154 -9.18 15.78 1.65
C CYS A 154 -10.49 16.44 1.21
N GLY A 155 -10.57 16.95 -0.01
CA GLY A 155 -11.78 17.54 -0.56
C GLY A 155 -12.95 16.55 -0.66
N LEU A 156 -12.69 15.26 -0.90
CA LEU A 156 -13.73 14.22 -0.84
C LEU A 156 -14.21 13.96 0.59
N VAL A 157 -13.30 13.99 1.57
CA VAL A 157 -13.62 13.77 3.00
C VAL A 157 -14.41 14.93 3.58
N ASP A 158 -14.06 16.17 3.25
CA ASP A 158 -14.68 17.38 3.79
C ASP A 158 -16.17 17.52 3.42
N VAL A 159 -16.60 16.83 2.35
CA VAL A 159 -18.00 16.84 1.90
C VAL A 159 -18.82 15.65 2.41
N ILE A 160 -18.24 14.81 3.26
CA ILE A 160 -18.98 13.73 3.93
C ILE A 160 -19.89 14.37 5.00
N PRO A 161 -21.20 14.07 4.99
CA PRO A 161 -22.10 14.55 6.04
C PRO A 161 -21.65 14.08 7.42
N ALA A 162 -21.73 14.95 8.42
CA ALA A 162 -21.50 14.53 9.80
C ALA A 162 -22.51 13.43 10.16
N LYS A 163 -22.02 12.38 10.85
CA LYS A 163 -22.88 11.30 11.34
C LYS A 163 -23.89 11.90 12.31
N GLU A 164 -25.17 11.91 11.94
CA GLU A 164 -26.25 12.27 12.86
C GLU A 164 -26.26 11.19 13.97
N GLY A 165 -26.14 11.64 15.21
CA GLY A 165 -26.08 10.78 16.40
C GLY A 165 -27.43 10.21 16.80
#